data_AF-A0A2E0KQ68-F1
#
_entry.id   AF-A0A2E0KQ68-F1
#
_cell.length_a   1.000
_cell.length_b   1.000
_cell.length_c   1.000
_cell.angle_alpha   90.00
_cell.angle_beta   90.00
_cell.angle_gamma   90.00
#
_symmetry.space_group_name_H-M   'P 1'
#
loop_
_entity.id
_entity.type
_entity.pdbx_description
1 polymer ?
#
loop_
_entity_poly.entity_id
_entity_poly.type
_entity_poly.pdbx_seq_one_letter_code
_entity_poly.pdbx_strand_id
1 'polypeptide(L)'
;MDYDSLTLLDLKTMCKERGLRVSGNKAEVVIRLMEDDESKSPQPAPSPQQVQLSQQQMYGGQQPQIFITNNTTNVVQITGIGIVMYGFFRAAVAILFSEWQAEESFFALVIGIAYIFGGILSVQGYRIGLQITLITLIISGMLSLAYHDEVSPLSVGMGGIWPVELSLVCSGFCILVVAMPLFTAAPSNFREGTPNYLRTAVNMADFVSPVPLVWGDGKNEDIDVKVVINCVHCDSPLKVPQGYSGNVKCPSCGEKFQVK
;
A
#
# COMPACT_ATOMS: atom_id res chain seq x y z
N MET A 1 -17.76 33.91 3.53
CA MET A 1 -18.24 34.71 2.39
C MET A 1 -18.61 33.73 1.28
N ASP A 2 -19.79 33.87 0.65
CA ASP A 2 -20.22 32.97 -0.43
C ASP A 2 -19.70 33.46 -1.79
N TYR A 3 -18.70 32.75 -2.34
CA TYR A 3 -18.02 33.12 -3.58
C TYR A 3 -18.63 32.50 -4.85
N ASP A 4 -19.54 31.54 -4.71
CA ASP A 4 -20.13 30.79 -5.83
C ASP A 4 -21.13 31.60 -6.67
N SER A 5 -21.77 32.60 -6.06
CA SER A 5 -22.76 33.48 -6.70
C SER A 5 -22.14 34.61 -7.54
N LEU A 6 -20.83 34.84 -7.41
CA LEU A 6 -20.13 35.91 -8.13
C LEU A 6 -19.75 35.52 -9.55
N THR A 7 -19.65 36.53 -10.41
CA THR A 7 -19.19 36.35 -11.78
C THR A 7 -17.67 36.14 -11.83
N LEU A 8 -17.20 35.48 -12.88
CA LEU A 8 -15.77 35.21 -13.09
C LEU A 8 -14.92 36.49 -13.18
N LEU A 9 -15.52 37.60 -13.58
CA LEU A 9 -14.85 38.90 -13.66
C LEU A 9 -14.60 39.44 -12.25
N ASP A 10 -15.62 39.40 -11.39
CA ASP A 10 -15.56 39.92 -10.02
C ASP A 10 -14.61 39.10 -9.13
N LEU A 11 -14.54 37.79 -9.34
CA LEU A 11 -13.59 36.92 -8.64
C LEU A 11 -12.14 37.25 -9.03
N LYS A 12 -11.89 37.57 -10.30
CA LYS A 12 -10.55 37.93 -10.77
C LYS A 12 -10.11 39.31 -10.33
N THR A 13 -11.03 40.28 -10.22
CA THR A 13 -10.72 41.60 -9.66
C THR A 13 -10.38 41.48 -8.17
N MET A 14 -11.15 40.70 -7.41
CA MET A 14 -10.85 40.41 -6.00
C MET A 14 -9.49 39.71 -5.81
N CYS A 15 -9.14 38.74 -6.66
CA CYS A 15 -7.80 38.15 -6.62
C CYS A 15 -6.69 39.17 -6.95
N LYS A 16 -6.91 40.07 -7.91
CA LYS A 16 -5.92 41.09 -8.30
C LYS A 16 -5.67 42.11 -7.18
N GLU A 17 -6.73 42.53 -6.49
CA GLU A 17 -6.65 43.47 -5.37
C GLU A 17 -5.90 42.87 -4.16
N ARG A 18 -6.02 41.56 -3.96
CA ARG A 18 -5.35 40.82 -2.88
C ARG A 18 -3.95 40.32 -3.24
N GLY A 19 -3.46 40.58 -4.46
CA GLY A 19 -2.16 40.11 -4.93
C GLY A 19 -2.09 38.60 -5.21
N LEU A 20 -3.25 37.94 -5.33
CA LEU A 20 -3.38 36.52 -5.62
C LEU A 20 -3.33 36.25 -7.13
N ARG A 21 -2.89 35.05 -7.50
CA ARG A 21 -2.79 34.63 -8.91
C ARG A 21 -4.17 34.61 -9.58
N VAL A 22 -4.36 35.41 -10.64
CA VAL A 22 -5.63 35.55 -11.39
C VAL A 22 -5.84 34.51 -12.51
N SER A 23 -4.91 33.58 -12.70
CA SER A 23 -5.01 32.51 -13.70
C SER A 23 -5.66 31.26 -13.11
N GLY A 24 -6.70 30.73 -13.76
CA GLY A 24 -7.37 29.48 -13.35
C GLY A 24 -8.82 29.39 -13.80
N ASN A 25 -9.43 28.22 -13.54
CA ASN A 25 -10.87 27.99 -13.72
C ASN A 25 -11.67 28.64 -12.55
N LYS A 26 -12.98 28.87 -12.70
CA LYS A 26 -13.81 29.55 -11.67
C LYS A 26 -13.61 28.99 -10.27
N ALA A 27 -13.66 27.66 -10.14
CA ALA A 27 -13.48 26.96 -8.88
C ALA A 27 -12.10 27.19 -8.25
N GLU A 28 -11.04 27.26 -9.06
CA GLU A 28 -9.67 27.44 -8.56
C GLU A 28 -9.45 28.86 -8.02
N VAL A 29 -10.11 29.86 -8.63
CA VAL A 29 -10.09 31.25 -8.16
C VAL A 29 -10.88 31.39 -6.86
N VAL A 30 -12.03 30.71 -6.76
CA VAL A 30 -12.86 30.67 -5.55
C VAL A 30 -12.10 30.05 -4.36
N ILE A 31 -11.49 28.88 -4.56
CA ILE A 31 -10.73 28.18 -3.51
C ILE A 31 -9.62 29.09 -2.97
N ARG A 32 -8.85 29.75 -3.84
CA ARG A 32 -7.77 30.66 -3.39
C ARG A 32 -8.28 31.87 -2.61
N LEU A 33 -9.45 32.41 -2.97
CA LEU A 33 -10.06 33.51 -2.21
C LEU A 33 -10.56 33.05 -0.84
N MET A 34 -11.07 31.82 -0.74
CA MET A 34 -11.48 31.22 0.51
C MET A 34 -10.28 30.95 1.43
N GLU A 35 -9.19 30.39 0.90
CA GLU A 35 -7.95 30.15 1.65
C GLU A 35 -7.34 31.46 2.20
N ASP A 36 -7.34 32.53 1.39
CA ASP A 36 -6.83 33.84 1.79
C ASP A 36 -7.67 34.47 2.92
N ASP A 37 -9.01 34.33 2.87
CA ASP A 37 -9.92 34.76 3.93
C ASP A 37 -9.72 34.00 5.25
N GLU A 38 -9.55 32.67 5.17
CA GLU A 38 -9.30 31.84 6.35
C GLU A 38 -7.99 32.23 7.03
N SER A 39 -6.93 32.50 6.24
CA SER A 39 -5.62 32.91 6.75
C SER A 39 -5.62 34.27 7.47
N LYS A 40 -6.58 35.15 7.13
CA LYS A 40 -6.68 36.51 7.68
C LYS A 40 -7.65 36.64 8.85
N SER A 41 -8.44 35.60 9.11
CA SER A 41 -9.33 35.57 10.28
C SER A 41 -8.53 35.35 11.58
N PRO A 42 -8.83 36.07 12.68
CA PRO A 42 -8.16 35.84 13.96
C PRO A 42 -8.65 34.51 14.56
N GLN A 43 -7.86 33.44 14.38
CA GLN A 43 -8.05 32.23 15.17
C GLN A 43 -7.55 32.46 16.60
N PRO A 44 -8.28 32.00 17.64
CA PRO A 44 -7.86 32.09 19.03
C PRO A 44 -6.52 31.36 19.23
N ALA A 45 -5.63 31.99 20.01
CA ALA A 45 -4.23 31.64 20.19
C ALA A 45 -4.00 30.13 20.48
N PRO A 46 -2.99 29.50 19.84
CA PRO A 46 -2.57 28.15 20.18
C PRO A 46 -1.86 28.13 21.54
N SER A 47 -2.22 27.14 22.36
CA SER A 47 -1.62 26.86 23.67
C SER A 47 -0.10 26.64 23.59
N PRO A 48 0.68 27.03 24.62
CA PRO A 48 2.15 27.08 24.60
C PRO A 48 2.89 25.75 24.40
N GLN A 49 2.19 24.62 24.31
CA GLN A 49 2.81 23.30 24.10
C GLN A 49 3.17 22.99 22.63
N GLN A 50 2.66 23.75 21.65
CA GLN A 50 2.94 23.50 20.23
C GLN A 50 4.16 24.25 19.68
N VAL A 51 4.67 25.27 20.38
CA VAL A 51 5.78 26.11 19.89
C VAL A 51 7.14 25.42 20.05
N GLN A 52 7.24 24.44 20.96
CA GLN A 52 8.53 23.81 21.27
C GLN A 52 8.93 22.69 20.29
N LEU A 53 7.99 22.14 19.51
CA LEU A 53 8.28 21.09 18.53
C LEU A 53 8.61 21.61 17.13
N SER A 54 8.29 22.87 16.80
CA SER A 54 8.50 23.43 15.46
C SER A 54 9.89 24.03 15.23
N GLN A 55 10.61 24.45 16.29
CA GLN A 55 11.89 25.14 16.13
C GLN A 55 13.07 24.19 15.85
N GLN A 56 12.92 22.88 16.09
CA GLN A 56 13.99 21.90 15.81
C GLN A 56 14.07 21.42 14.36
N GLN A 57 13.15 21.83 13.46
CA GLN A 57 13.12 21.34 12.08
C GLN A 57 13.85 22.22 11.05
N MET A 58 14.59 23.24 11.48
CA MET A 58 15.31 24.16 10.57
C MET A 58 16.72 23.69 10.13
N TYR A 59 17.23 22.54 10.60
CA TYR A 59 18.52 22.00 10.16
C TYR A 59 18.42 20.51 9.83
N GLY A 60 18.04 20.21 8.59
CA GLY A 60 18.05 18.85 8.06
C GLY A 60 17.32 18.79 6.73
N GLY A 61 18.04 18.52 5.64
CA GLY A 61 17.50 18.45 4.29
C GLY A 61 16.24 17.59 4.22
N GLN A 62 15.15 18.21 3.76
CA GLN A 62 13.86 17.56 3.59
C GLN A 62 13.99 16.43 2.56
N GLN A 63 13.85 15.20 3.01
CA GLN A 63 13.28 14.19 2.13
C GLN A 63 11.83 14.61 1.85
N PRO A 64 11.32 14.49 0.62
CA PRO A 64 9.92 14.79 0.35
C PRO A 64 9.08 13.87 1.22
N GLN A 65 8.54 14.43 2.29
CA GLN A 65 7.56 13.77 3.14
C GLN A 65 6.31 13.63 2.30
N ILE A 66 6.18 12.47 1.68
CA ILE A 66 4.98 12.03 1.00
C ILE A 66 3.90 12.08 2.08
N PHE A 67 3.05 13.10 2.05
CA PHE A 67 1.78 13.05 2.76
C PHE A 67 0.97 11.96 2.08
N ILE A 68 1.16 10.72 2.52
CA ILE A 68 0.23 9.65 2.24
C ILE A 68 -1.05 10.05 2.96
N THR A 69 -1.96 10.69 2.22
CA THR A 69 -3.36 10.71 2.57
C THR A 69 -3.78 9.25 2.66
N ASN A 70 -3.82 8.76 3.89
CA ASN A 70 -4.29 7.44 4.22
C ASN A 70 -5.82 7.50 4.12
N ASN A 71 -6.33 7.29 2.90
CA ASN A 71 -7.75 7.03 2.69
C ASN A 71 -7.98 5.51 2.66
N THR A 72 -7.47 4.77 3.66
CA THR A 72 -7.94 3.40 3.85
C THR A 72 -9.39 3.49 4.24
N THR A 73 -10.28 3.01 3.38
CA THR A 73 -11.69 2.83 3.70
C THR A 73 -11.81 1.99 4.99
N ASN A 74 -12.65 2.41 5.94
CA ASN A 74 -12.90 1.72 7.21
C ASN A 74 -13.12 0.20 7.01
N VAL A 75 -13.77 -0.20 5.91
CA VAL A 75 -13.98 -1.61 5.53
C VAL A 75 -12.66 -2.38 5.36
N VAL A 76 -11.66 -1.83 4.66
CA VAL A 76 -10.37 -2.50 4.44
C VAL A 76 -9.63 -2.71 5.77
N GLN A 77 -9.65 -1.69 6.64
CA GLN A 77 -9.00 -1.75 7.94
C GLN A 77 -9.70 -2.75 8.88
N ILE A 78 -11.03 -2.73 8.94
CA ILE A 78 -11.84 -3.67 9.74
C ILE A 78 -11.62 -5.10 9.26
N THR A 79 -11.68 -5.33 7.95
CA THR A 79 -11.40 -6.66 7.36
C THR A 79 -9.97 -7.10 7.69
N GLY A 80 -8.98 -6.21 7.58
CA GLY A 80 -7.59 -6.50 7.95
C GLY A 80 -7.42 -6.91 9.41
N ILE A 81 -8.03 -6.18 10.35
CA ILE A 81 -8.01 -6.51 11.79
C ILE A 81 -8.67 -7.87 12.05
N GLY A 82 -9.81 -8.14 11.40
CA GLY A 82 -10.50 -9.43 11.50
C GLY A 82 -9.62 -10.61 11.06
N ILE A 83 -8.87 -10.45 9.96
CA ILE A 83 -7.94 -11.48 9.47
C ILE A 83 -6.79 -11.70 10.46
N VAL A 84 -6.22 -10.64 11.04
CA VAL A 84 -5.13 -10.75 12.02
C VAL A 84 -5.59 -11.51 13.26
N MET A 85 -6.77 -11.16 13.79
CA MET A 85 -7.35 -11.85 14.95
C MET A 85 -7.60 -13.34 14.66
N TYR A 86 -8.14 -13.65 13.49
CA TYR A 86 -8.35 -15.02 13.05
C TYR A 86 -7.02 -15.79 12.89
N GLY A 87 -6.00 -15.16 12.29
CA GLY A 87 -4.67 -15.75 12.14
C GLY A 87 -4.01 -16.07 13.48
N PHE A 88 -4.14 -15.17 14.48
CA PHE A 88 -3.63 -15.40 15.83
C PHE A 88 -4.35 -16.56 16.52
N PHE A 89 -5.68 -16.58 16.47
CA PHE A 89 -6.48 -17.68 17.00
C PHE A 89 -6.07 -19.02 16.37
N ARG A 90 -5.90 -19.06 15.05
CA ARG A 90 -5.49 -20.27 14.35
C ARG A 90 -4.07 -20.72 14.72
N ALA A 91 -3.13 -19.79 14.82
CA ALA A 91 -1.77 -20.10 15.24
C ALA A 91 -1.73 -20.65 16.68
N ALA A 92 -2.57 -20.11 17.58
CA ALA A 92 -2.70 -20.61 18.94
C ALA A 92 -3.25 -22.05 18.97
N VAL A 93 -4.24 -22.37 18.15
CA VAL A 93 -4.75 -23.75 18.00
C VAL A 93 -3.67 -24.69 17.44
N ALA A 94 -2.90 -24.25 16.43
CA ALA A 94 -1.80 -25.05 15.87
C ALA A 94 -0.72 -25.38 16.91
N ILE A 95 -0.37 -24.43 17.78
CA ILE A 95 0.60 -24.66 18.86
C ILE A 95 0.05 -25.63 19.90
N LEU A 96 -1.23 -25.49 20.29
CA LEU A 96 -1.87 -26.38 21.25
C LEU A 96 -1.93 -27.85 20.80
N PHE A 97 -2.12 -28.09 19.49
CA PHE A 97 -2.21 -29.43 18.92
C PHE A 97 -0.87 -29.98 18.40
N SER A 98 0.22 -29.19 18.51
CA SER A 98 1.55 -29.57 18.02
C SER A 98 2.13 -30.83 18.66
N GLU A 99 1.68 -31.18 19.88
CA GLU A 99 2.14 -32.37 20.59
C GLU A 99 1.50 -33.68 20.09
N TRP A 100 0.37 -33.62 19.38
CA TRP A 100 -0.41 -34.81 18.98
C TRP A 100 -0.16 -35.22 17.54
N GLN A 101 0.05 -34.25 16.63
CA GLN A 101 0.32 -34.47 15.21
C GLN A 101 1.30 -33.40 14.69
N ALA A 102 2.60 -33.71 14.72
CA ALA A 102 3.66 -32.75 14.40
C ALA A 102 3.67 -32.30 12.93
N GLU A 103 3.34 -33.19 12.00
CA GLU A 103 3.39 -32.90 10.55
C GLU A 103 2.30 -31.90 10.13
N GLU A 104 1.07 -32.10 10.60
CA GLU A 104 -0.07 -31.25 10.25
C GLU A 104 -0.05 -29.90 10.98
N SER A 105 0.49 -29.89 12.21
CA SER A 105 0.64 -28.67 13.00
C SER A 105 1.65 -27.69 12.38
N PHE A 106 2.67 -28.19 11.67
CA PHE A 106 3.59 -27.33 10.93
C PHE A 106 2.88 -26.56 9.82
N PHE A 107 2.07 -27.23 9.00
CA PHE A 107 1.29 -26.57 7.96
C PHE A 107 0.29 -25.57 8.55
N ALA A 108 -0.41 -25.93 9.62
CA ALA A 108 -1.34 -25.04 10.30
C ALA A 108 -0.66 -23.75 10.81
N LEU A 109 0.56 -23.88 11.36
CA LEU A 109 1.37 -22.77 11.86
C LEU A 109 1.87 -21.87 10.73
N VAL A 110 2.40 -22.44 9.64
CA VAL A 110 2.85 -21.68 8.46
C VAL A 110 1.70 -20.86 7.87
N ILE A 111 0.52 -21.48 7.75
CA ILE A 111 -0.65 -20.78 7.23
C ILE A 111 -1.15 -19.72 8.22
N GLY A 112 -1.08 -19.97 9.54
CA GLY A 112 -1.37 -18.97 10.58
C GLY A 112 -0.48 -17.72 10.49
N ILE A 113 0.82 -17.91 10.27
CA ILE A 113 1.77 -16.80 10.06
C ILE A 113 1.46 -16.05 8.76
N ALA A 114 1.13 -16.76 7.68
CA ALA A 114 0.73 -16.16 6.43
C ALA A 114 -0.52 -15.27 6.57
N TYR A 115 -1.51 -15.69 7.37
CA TYR A 115 -2.69 -14.87 7.69
C TYR A 115 -2.33 -13.60 8.46
N ILE A 116 -1.47 -13.71 9.47
CA ILE A 116 -1.04 -12.56 10.26
C ILE A 116 -0.33 -11.55 9.36
N PHE A 117 0.60 -12.01 8.53
CA PHE A 117 1.35 -11.15 7.61
C PHE A 117 0.44 -10.50 6.56
N GLY A 118 -0.45 -11.26 5.93
CA GLY A 118 -1.43 -10.74 4.97
C GLY A 118 -2.45 -9.78 5.59
N GLY A 119 -2.86 -10.02 6.84
CA GLY A 119 -3.73 -9.14 7.62
C GLY A 119 -3.07 -7.81 7.94
N ILE A 120 -1.81 -7.80 8.39
CA ILE A 120 -1.04 -6.58 8.66
C ILE A 120 -0.90 -5.73 7.39
N LEU A 121 -0.60 -6.36 6.26
CA LEU A 121 -0.53 -5.68 4.96
C LEU A 121 -1.86 -5.06 4.54
N SER A 122 -2.96 -5.76 4.82
CA SER A 122 -4.31 -5.28 4.54
C SER A 122 -4.67 -4.07 5.41
N VAL A 123 -4.29 -4.06 6.70
CA VAL A 123 -4.45 -2.90 7.60
C VAL A 123 -3.68 -1.67 7.11
N GLN A 124 -2.53 -1.87 6.46
CA GLN A 124 -1.74 -0.80 5.86
C GLN A 124 -2.32 -0.27 4.52
N GLY A 125 -3.39 -0.88 4.02
CA GLY A 125 -4.07 -0.47 2.78
C GLY A 125 -3.43 -0.98 1.49
N TYR A 126 -2.53 -1.97 1.56
CA TYR A 126 -1.91 -2.55 0.38
C TYR A 126 -2.80 -3.64 -0.23
N ARG A 127 -3.04 -3.56 -1.55
CA ARG A 127 -3.79 -4.59 -2.32
C ARG A 127 -3.17 -5.97 -2.23
N ILE A 128 -1.84 -6.03 -2.18
CA ILE A 128 -1.10 -7.28 -2.09
C ILE A 128 -1.42 -8.06 -0.81
N GLY A 129 -1.77 -7.36 0.29
CA GLY A 129 -2.17 -8.00 1.54
C GLY A 129 -3.43 -8.84 1.36
N LEU A 130 -4.47 -8.24 0.76
CA LEU A 130 -5.74 -8.94 0.50
C LEU A 130 -5.53 -10.11 -0.47
N GLN A 131 -4.70 -9.95 -1.49
CA GLN A 131 -4.38 -11.05 -2.41
C GLN A 131 -3.67 -12.21 -1.71
N ILE A 132 -2.63 -11.94 -0.90
CA ILE A 132 -1.93 -12.96 -0.11
C ILE A 132 -2.90 -13.71 0.79
N THR A 133 -3.81 -13.01 1.47
CA THR A 133 -4.80 -13.66 2.34
C THR A 133 -5.79 -14.54 1.58
N LEU A 134 -6.18 -14.14 0.36
CA LEU A 134 -7.09 -14.90 -0.49
C LEU A 134 -6.43 -16.20 -1.00
N ILE A 135 -5.17 -16.13 -1.41
CA ILE A 135 -4.36 -17.30 -1.78
C ILE A 135 -4.23 -18.26 -0.60
N THR A 136 -3.92 -17.70 0.56
CA THR A 136 -3.74 -18.45 1.80
C THR A 136 -5.03 -19.19 2.18
N LEU A 137 -6.20 -18.56 1.99
CA LEU A 137 -7.52 -19.21 2.15
C LEU A 137 -7.74 -20.36 1.19
N ILE A 138 -7.39 -20.19 -0.08
CA ILE A 138 -7.54 -21.26 -1.09
C ILE A 138 -6.64 -22.44 -0.74
N ILE A 139 -5.36 -22.19 -0.44
CA ILE A 139 -4.41 -23.24 -0.05
C ILE A 139 -4.89 -23.95 1.22
N SER A 140 -5.34 -23.18 2.22
CA SER A 140 -5.89 -23.73 3.46
C SER A 140 -7.15 -24.57 3.23
N GLY A 141 -8.03 -24.14 2.33
CA GLY A 141 -9.24 -24.88 1.97
C GLY A 141 -8.93 -26.19 1.25
N MET A 142 -7.96 -26.19 0.34
CA MET A 142 -7.49 -27.42 -0.30
C MET A 142 -6.85 -28.38 0.71
N LEU A 143 -6.01 -27.87 1.62
CA LEU A 143 -5.41 -28.70 2.66
C LEU A 143 -6.48 -29.29 3.59
N SER A 144 -7.50 -28.52 3.95
CA SER A 144 -8.62 -29.02 4.76
C SER A 144 -9.40 -30.16 4.07
N LEU A 145 -9.42 -30.21 2.74
CA LEU A 145 -10.06 -31.28 1.97
C LEU A 145 -9.19 -32.54 1.89
N ALA A 146 -7.87 -32.37 1.85
CA ALA A 146 -6.92 -33.48 1.80
C ALA A 146 -6.81 -34.23 3.14
N TYR A 147 -6.93 -33.52 4.27
CA TYR A 147 -6.79 -34.06 5.63
C TYR A 147 -8.16 -34.24 6.33
N HIS A 148 -9.18 -34.70 5.60
CA HIS A 148 -10.57 -34.77 6.07
C HIS A 148 -10.82 -35.90 7.09
N ASP A 149 -10.01 -36.97 7.08
CA ASP A 149 -10.29 -38.22 7.79
C ASP A 149 -9.84 -38.23 9.26
N GLU A 150 -9.04 -37.25 9.69
CA GLU A 150 -8.47 -37.19 11.04
C GLU A 150 -8.80 -35.87 11.76
N VAL A 151 -8.70 -35.87 13.10
CA VAL A 151 -8.93 -34.68 13.93
C VAL A 151 -7.72 -33.75 13.81
N SER A 152 -7.66 -33.01 12.70
CA SER A 152 -6.49 -32.19 12.35
C SER A 152 -6.63 -30.74 12.83
N PRO A 153 -5.54 -30.05 13.20
CA PRO A 153 -5.56 -28.60 13.50
C PRO A 153 -5.96 -27.74 12.28
N LEU A 154 -6.00 -28.34 11.09
CA LEU A 154 -6.46 -27.75 9.83
C LEU A 154 -7.98 -27.86 9.63
N SER A 155 -8.62 -28.85 10.26
CA SER A 155 -10.04 -29.20 10.11
C SER A 155 -10.57 -29.78 11.42
N VAL A 156 -11.57 -29.15 12.05
CA VAL A 156 -12.23 -29.67 13.25
C VAL A 156 -13.12 -30.86 12.87
N GLY A 157 -12.52 -31.92 12.34
CA GLY A 157 -13.15 -33.19 11.99
C GLY A 157 -13.35 -34.01 13.25
N MET A 158 -14.28 -33.61 14.12
CA MET A 158 -14.65 -34.40 15.28
C MET A 158 -15.59 -35.53 14.86
N GLY A 159 -15.03 -36.57 14.23
CA GLY A 159 -15.66 -37.87 14.00
C GLY A 159 -17.04 -37.84 13.34
N GLY A 160 -17.25 -37.02 12.31
CA GLY A 160 -18.51 -36.99 11.55
C GLY A 160 -19.70 -36.30 12.22
N ILE A 161 -19.50 -35.62 13.36
CA ILE A 161 -20.57 -34.91 14.09
C ILE A 161 -20.81 -33.51 13.52
N TRP A 162 -19.80 -32.89 12.92
CA TRP A 162 -19.91 -31.60 12.24
C TRP A 162 -19.76 -31.77 10.73
N PRO A 163 -20.70 -31.25 9.91
CA PRO A 163 -20.62 -31.40 8.47
C PRO A 163 -19.41 -30.65 7.92
N VAL A 164 -18.71 -31.26 6.97
CA VAL A 164 -17.65 -30.61 6.15
C VAL A 164 -18.18 -29.32 5.51
N GLU A 165 -19.49 -29.26 5.27
CA GLU A 165 -20.24 -28.09 4.83
C GLU A 165 -20.05 -26.88 5.76
N LEU A 166 -19.93 -27.06 7.08
CA LEU A 166 -19.70 -25.93 8.00
C LEU A 166 -18.28 -25.37 7.88
N SER A 167 -17.27 -26.22 7.70
CA SER A 167 -15.89 -25.79 7.45
C SER A 167 -15.74 -25.13 6.08
N LEU A 168 -16.45 -25.63 5.06
CA LEU A 168 -16.54 -25.01 3.74
C LEU A 168 -17.31 -23.69 3.75
N VAL A 169 -18.35 -23.58 4.59
CA VAL A 169 -19.09 -22.32 4.78
C VAL A 169 -18.25 -21.31 5.55
N CYS A 170 -17.48 -21.73 6.56
CA CYS A 170 -16.58 -20.83 7.29
C CYS A 170 -15.47 -20.28 6.39
N SER A 171 -14.80 -21.16 5.64
CA SER A 171 -13.77 -20.74 4.67
C SER A 171 -14.35 -19.95 3.49
N GLY A 172 -15.52 -20.34 2.97
CA GLY A 172 -16.25 -19.60 1.94
C GLY A 172 -16.70 -18.22 2.39
N PHE A 173 -17.17 -18.08 3.63
CA PHE A 173 -17.51 -16.80 4.24
C PHE A 173 -16.27 -15.92 4.41
N CYS A 174 -15.15 -16.49 4.86
CA CYS A 174 -13.88 -15.76 4.93
C CYS A 174 -13.42 -15.26 3.56
N ILE A 175 -13.54 -16.08 2.50
CA ILE A 175 -13.21 -15.66 1.13
C ILE A 175 -14.10 -14.50 0.69
N LEU A 176 -15.41 -14.56 0.94
CA LEU A 176 -16.34 -13.49 0.60
C LEU A 176 -15.99 -12.19 1.35
N VAL A 177 -15.77 -12.28 2.67
CA VAL A 177 -15.43 -11.13 3.53
C VAL A 177 -14.11 -10.47 3.10
N VAL A 178 -13.11 -11.26 2.69
CA VAL A 178 -11.81 -10.76 2.22
C VAL A 178 -11.88 -10.23 0.79
N ALA A 179 -12.73 -10.81 -0.06
CA ALA A 179 -12.95 -10.35 -1.43
C ALA A 179 -13.83 -9.09 -1.50
N MET A 180 -14.71 -8.87 -0.51
CA MET A 180 -15.64 -7.75 -0.48
C MET A 180 -14.92 -6.39 -0.61
N PRO A 181 -13.86 -6.06 0.16
CA PRO A 181 -13.11 -4.83 -0.03
C PRO A 181 -12.52 -4.67 -1.45
N LEU A 182 -12.18 -5.77 -2.13
CA LEU A 182 -11.64 -5.72 -3.49
C LEU A 182 -12.69 -5.24 -4.52
N PHE A 183 -13.95 -5.58 -4.31
CA PHE A 183 -15.07 -5.19 -5.18
C PHE A 183 -15.71 -3.87 -4.76
N THR A 184 -15.75 -3.55 -3.47
CA THR A 184 -16.43 -2.35 -2.95
C THR A 184 -15.51 -1.12 -2.91
N ALA A 185 -14.20 -1.29 -2.75
CA ALA A 185 -13.28 -0.15 -2.71
C ALA A 185 -12.76 0.17 -4.12
N ALA A 186 -12.97 1.42 -4.57
CA ALA A 186 -12.42 1.89 -5.84
C ALA A 186 -10.89 1.78 -5.87
N PRO A 187 -10.26 1.53 -7.04
CA PRO A 187 -8.83 1.25 -7.14
C PRO A 187 -7.91 2.34 -6.61
N SER A 188 -8.38 3.59 -6.59
CA SER A 188 -7.67 4.74 -6.02
C SER A 188 -7.57 4.74 -4.48
N ASN A 189 -8.31 3.90 -3.75
CA ASN A 189 -8.25 3.86 -2.28
C ASN A 189 -7.15 2.95 -1.73
N PHE A 190 -6.42 2.26 -2.60
CA PHE A 190 -5.35 1.38 -2.18
C PHE A 190 -4.00 2.01 -2.47
N ARG A 191 -3.03 1.73 -1.60
CA ARG A 191 -1.66 2.12 -1.85
C ARG A 191 -1.11 1.22 -2.95
N GLU A 192 -0.79 1.83 -4.09
CA GLU A 192 -0.07 1.19 -5.18
C GLU A 192 1.41 1.07 -4.78
N GLY A 193 2.00 -0.10 -5.00
CA GLY A 193 3.38 -0.42 -4.63
C GLY A 193 3.51 -1.46 -3.50
N THR A 194 4.64 -2.17 -3.49
CA THR A 194 4.99 -3.09 -2.40
C THR A 194 5.89 -2.36 -1.38
N PRO A 195 5.67 -2.53 -0.08
CA PRO A 195 6.54 -1.92 0.92
C PRO A 195 7.96 -2.53 0.88
N ASN A 196 8.97 -1.74 1.27
CA ASN A 196 10.39 -2.14 1.23
C ASN A 196 10.69 -3.47 1.93
N TYR A 197 9.95 -3.81 2.99
CA TYR A 197 10.09 -5.09 3.69
C TYR A 197 9.63 -6.30 2.86
N LEU A 198 8.54 -6.14 2.09
CA LEU A 198 8.04 -7.18 1.20
C LEU A 198 9.01 -7.42 0.06
N ARG A 199 9.58 -6.34 -0.50
CA ARG A 199 10.57 -6.45 -1.59
C ARG A 199 11.79 -7.24 -1.15
N THR A 200 12.24 -7.05 0.09
CA THR A 200 13.36 -7.82 0.65
C THR A 200 12.99 -9.28 0.86
N ALA A 201 11.79 -9.55 1.40
CA ALA A 201 11.29 -10.91 1.61
C ALA A 201 11.10 -11.69 0.30
N VAL A 202 10.56 -11.04 -0.75
CA VAL A 202 10.38 -11.67 -2.07
C VAL A 202 11.72 -11.94 -2.74
N ASN A 203 12.68 -11.01 -2.69
CA ASN A 203 14.04 -11.26 -3.21
C ASN A 203 14.74 -12.41 -2.46
N MET A 204 14.51 -12.55 -1.15
CA MET A 204 15.01 -13.71 -0.39
C MET A 204 14.27 -15.00 -0.78
N ALA A 205 12.96 -14.95 -1.01
CA ALA A 205 12.19 -16.11 -1.43
C ALA A 205 12.56 -16.59 -2.84
N ASP A 206 12.80 -15.67 -3.78
CA ASP A 206 13.27 -15.97 -5.13
C ASP A 206 14.69 -16.59 -5.14
N PHE A 207 15.52 -16.26 -4.14
CA PHE A 207 16.82 -16.90 -3.97
C PHE A 207 16.71 -18.35 -3.50
N VAL A 208 15.66 -18.69 -2.74
CA VAL A 208 15.48 -20.01 -2.12
C VAL A 208 14.57 -20.93 -2.96
N SER A 209 13.71 -20.36 -3.82
CA SER A 209 12.76 -21.10 -4.65
C SER A 209 13.31 -21.35 -6.07
N PRO A 210 13.32 -22.61 -6.57
CA PRO A 210 13.59 -22.92 -7.98
C PRO A 210 12.52 -22.39 -8.95
N VAL A 211 11.38 -21.94 -8.42
CA VAL A 211 10.22 -21.47 -9.20
C VAL A 211 10.04 -19.97 -8.94
N PRO A 212 10.02 -19.11 -9.96
CA PRO A 212 9.72 -17.69 -9.79
C PRO A 212 8.25 -17.55 -9.35
N LEU A 213 8.03 -17.22 -8.08
CA LEU A 213 6.69 -16.98 -7.53
C LEU A 213 6.26 -15.54 -7.84
N VAL A 214 6.07 -15.26 -9.14
CA VAL A 214 5.58 -13.95 -9.62
C VAL A 214 4.06 -13.91 -9.48
N TRP A 215 3.57 -13.22 -8.45
CA TRP A 215 2.18 -12.76 -8.34
C TRP A 215 2.20 -11.24 -8.21
N GLY A 216 2.02 -10.56 -9.33
CA GLY A 216 1.98 -9.10 -9.38
C GLY A 216 2.37 -8.60 -10.76
N ASP A 217 1.41 -7.97 -11.42
CA ASP A 217 1.45 -7.41 -12.76
C ASP A 217 2.84 -6.89 -13.17
N GLY A 218 3.37 -7.49 -14.25
CA GLY A 218 4.64 -7.13 -14.85
C GLY A 218 4.57 -5.77 -15.55
N LYS A 219 4.48 -4.70 -14.78
CA LYS A 219 5.20 -3.48 -15.13
C LYS A 219 6.51 -3.55 -14.37
N ASN A 220 7.58 -3.80 -15.12
CA ASN A 220 8.92 -3.39 -14.71
C ASN A 220 8.84 -1.89 -14.38
N GLU A 221 8.54 -1.56 -13.12
CA GLU A 221 9.04 -0.33 -12.56
C GLU A 221 10.55 -0.52 -12.52
N ASP A 222 11.17 -0.04 -13.59
CA ASP A 222 12.55 0.39 -13.61
C ASP A 222 12.86 0.93 -12.21
N ILE A 223 13.59 0.11 -11.44
CA ILE A 223 14.40 0.69 -10.39
C ILE A 223 15.20 1.73 -11.15
N ASP A 224 14.99 2.99 -10.80
CA ASP A 224 15.77 4.16 -11.21
C ASP A 224 17.24 3.95 -10.77
N VAL A 225 17.90 2.91 -11.27
CA VAL A 225 19.33 2.70 -11.16
C VAL A 225 19.89 3.73 -12.11
N LYS A 226 20.13 4.92 -11.59
CA LYS A 226 20.72 6.03 -12.32
C LYS A 226 22.19 5.66 -12.55
N VAL A 227 22.50 5.14 -13.72
CA VAL A 227 23.89 4.91 -14.13
C VAL A 227 24.51 6.24 -14.52
N VAL A 228 25.72 6.47 -14.01
CA VAL A 228 26.53 7.61 -14.41
C VAL A 228 27.24 7.23 -15.69
N ILE A 229 26.80 7.81 -16.81
CA ILE A 229 27.48 7.71 -18.10
C ILE A 229 28.29 8.97 -18.34
N ASN A 230 29.46 8.85 -18.97
CA ASN A 230 30.25 10.01 -19.36
C ASN A 230 29.86 10.43 -20.78
N CYS A 231 29.74 11.74 -21.01
CA CYS A 231 29.49 12.26 -22.35
C CYS A 231 30.72 12.09 -23.26
N VAL A 232 30.56 11.53 -24.45
CA VAL A 232 31.64 11.29 -25.44
C VAL A 232 32.35 12.58 -25.91
N HIS A 233 31.69 13.73 -25.77
CA HIS A 233 32.20 15.01 -26.27
C HIS A 233 32.84 15.92 -25.21
N CYS A 234 32.54 15.72 -23.93
CA CYS A 234 33.04 16.59 -22.86
C CYS A 234 33.36 15.86 -21.55
N ASP A 235 33.29 14.53 -21.53
CA ASP A 235 33.53 13.65 -20.37
C ASP A 235 32.74 13.99 -19.09
N SER A 236 31.72 14.84 -19.20
CA SER A 236 30.88 15.24 -18.07
C SER A 236 30.02 14.05 -17.60
N PRO A 237 30.00 13.74 -16.29
CA PRO A 237 29.21 12.65 -15.74
C PRO A 237 27.72 13.00 -15.75
N LEU A 238 26.93 12.23 -16.50
CA LEU A 238 25.49 12.38 -16.64
C LEU A 238 24.76 11.18 -16.03
N LYS A 239 23.69 11.44 -15.28
CA LYS A 239 22.82 10.40 -14.72
C LYS A 239 21.73 10.05 -15.72
N VAL A 240 21.74 8.83 -16.23
CA VAL A 240 20.65 8.29 -17.06
C VAL A 240 20.03 7.05 -16.41
N PRO A 241 18.73 6.77 -16.62
CA PRO A 241 18.12 5.52 -16.17
C PRO A 241 18.79 4.31 -16.83
N GLN A 242 18.94 3.20 -16.10
CA GLN A 242 19.39 1.94 -16.70
C GLN A 242 18.42 1.51 -17.81
N GLY A 243 18.97 1.17 -18.98
CA GLY A 243 18.18 0.69 -20.12
C GLY A 243 17.68 1.78 -21.09
N TYR A 244 18.00 3.06 -20.87
CA TYR A 244 17.64 4.11 -21.82
C TYR A 244 18.52 4.03 -23.09
N SER A 245 17.96 3.43 -24.14
CA SER A 245 18.53 3.42 -25.49
C SER A 245 17.90 4.55 -26.32
N GLY A 246 18.61 5.66 -26.47
CA GLY A 246 18.06 6.84 -27.12
C GLY A 246 19.06 7.98 -27.27
N ASN A 247 18.60 9.07 -27.91
CA ASN A 247 19.39 10.28 -28.08
C ASN A 247 19.31 11.14 -26.82
N VAL A 248 20.39 11.19 -26.05
CA VAL A 248 20.50 12.04 -24.86
C VAL A 248 21.19 13.34 -25.24
N LYS A 249 20.63 14.48 -24.82
CA LYS A 249 21.25 15.79 -24.98
C LYS A 249 22.11 16.06 -23.74
N CYS A 250 23.41 16.27 -23.92
CA CYS A 250 24.29 16.62 -22.83
C CYS A 250 23.94 18.02 -22.28
N PRO A 251 23.74 18.19 -20.96
CA PRO A 251 23.51 19.52 -20.37
C PRO A 251 24.77 20.40 -20.35
N SER A 252 25.96 19.81 -20.45
CA SER A 252 27.24 20.53 -20.40
C SER A 252 27.70 21.06 -21.77
N CYS A 253 27.52 20.30 -22.86
CA CYS A 253 27.95 20.71 -24.21
C CYS A 253 26.79 20.94 -25.20
N GLY A 254 25.56 20.53 -24.87
CA GLY A 254 24.39 20.69 -25.73
C GLY A 254 24.32 19.74 -26.94
N GLU A 255 25.35 18.94 -27.18
CA GLU A 255 25.41 17.95 -28.25
C GLU A 255 24.58 16.71 -27.92
N LYS A 256 24.04 16.09 -28.98
CA LYS A 256 23.23 14.87 -28.89
C LYS A 256 24.12 13.67 -29.15
N PHE A 257 24.09 12.68 -28.26
CA PHE A 257 24.78 11.42 -28.44
C PHE A 257 23.86 10.24 -28.13
N GLN A 258 24.13 9.11 -28.77
CA GLN A 258 23.33 7.91 -28.61
C GLN A 258 23.94 7.03 -27.52
N VAL A 259 23.15 6.72 -26.49
CA VAL A 259 23.52 5.75 -25.46
C VAL A 259 23.09 4.38 -25.95
N LYS A 260 24.02 3.43 -26.03
CA LYS A 260 23.76 2.02 -26.37
C LYS A 260 23.47 1.23 -25.11
#